data_AF-A0A969CU17-F1
#
_entry.id   AF-A0A969CU17-F1
#
_cell.length_a   1.000
_cell.length_b   1.000
_cell.length_c   1.000
_cell.angle_alpha   90.00
_cell.angle_beta   90.00
_cell.angle_gamma   90.00
#
_symmetry.space_group_name_H-M   'P 1'
#
loop_
_entity.id
_entity.type
_entity.pdbx_description
1 polymer ?
#
loop_
_entity_poly.entity_id
_entity_poly.type
_entity_poly.pdbx_seq_one_letter_code
_entity_poly.pdbx_strand_id
1 'polypeptide(L)'
;MREYIVWRTLEGQLDWFVLKTDDYQSQSPDGQGIVRSGIFAGLWLAVSALLTGDMTTVLAVLHQGINSPEHQAFVRSLHQRSR
;
A
#
# COMPACT_ATOMS: atom_id res chain seq x y z
N MET A 1 7.93 6.72 10.76
CA MET A 1 7.95 5.72 9.67
C MET A 1 7.90 6.46 8.35
N ARG A 2 8.70 6.06 7.36
CA ARG A 2 8.69 6.61 6.01
C ARG A 2 8.55 5.45 5.04
N GLU A 3 7.78 5.63 3.99
CA GLU A 3 7.66 4.64 2.92
C GLU A 3 7.71 5.36 1.57
N TYR A 4 8.26 4.69 0.56
CA TYR A 4 8.28 5.19 -0.81
C TYR A 4 8.15 4.03 -1.78
N ILE A 5 7.63 4.34 -2.97
CA ILE A 5 7.40 3.37 -4.04
C ILE A 5 8.28 3.75 -5.22
N VAL A 6 8.95 2.75 -5.79
CA VAL A 6 9.71 2.86 -7.03
C VAL A 6 8.98 2.05 -8.09
N TRP A 7 8.50 2.74 -9.12
CA TRP A 7 7.91 2.09 -10.29
C TRP A 7 8.96 1.99 -11.39
N ARG A 8 9.39 0.75 -11.66
CA ARG A 8 10.30 0.40 -12.75
C ARG A 8 9.48 -0.02 -13.96
N THR A 9 8.97 0.96 -14.70
CA THR A 9 8.05 0.75 -15.84
C THR A 9 8.66 -0.12 -16.95
N LEU A 10 9.95 0.06 -17.24
CA LEU A 10 10.67 -0.73 -18.25
C LEU A 10 10.87 -2.20 -17.84
N GLU A 11 11.00 -2.46 -16.54
CA GLU A 11 11.24 -3.79 -16.00
C GLU A 11 9.95 -4.47 -15.52
N GLY A 12 8.81 -3.79 -15.66
CA GLY A 12 7.52 -4.26 -15.18
C GLY A 12 7.56 -4.61 -13.69
N GLN A 13 8.22 -3.79 -12.87
CA GLN A 13 8.37 -4.05 -11.43
C GLN A 13 7.99 -2.85 -10.58
N LEU A 14 7.44 -3.16 -9.40
CA LEU A 14 7.08 -2.19 -8.38
C LEU A 14 7.78 -2.59 -7.09
N ASP A 15 8.72 -1.76 -6.63
CA ASP A 15 9.33 -1.95 -5.32
C ASP A 15 8.74 -0.97 -4.34
N TRP A 16 8.31 -1.48 -3.19
CA TRP A 16 7.83 -0.66 -2.10
C TRP A 16 8.83 -0.76 -0.96
N PHE A 17 9.42 0.35 -0.56
CA PHE A 17 10.37 0.40 0.55
C PHE A 17 9.75 1.01 1.79
N VAL A 18 9.98 0.39 2.94
CA VAL A 18 9.53 0.88 4.25
C VAL A 18 10.73 1.04 5.17
N LEU A 19 10.87 2.23 5.76
CA LEU A 19 11.90 2.52 6.74
C LEU A 19 11.58 1.83 8.07
N LYS A 20 12.38 0.84 8.44
CA LYS A 20 12.30 0.10 9.71
C LYS A 20 13.63 0.19 10.44
N THR A 21 13.61 0.70 11.67
CA THR A 21 14.79 0.71 12.58
C THR A 21 16.06 1.24 11.91
N ASP A 22 15.91 2.25 11.05
CA ASP A 22 16.98 2.94 10.31
C ASP A 22 17.40 2.37 8.94
N ASP A 23 16.75 1.31 8.45
CA ASP A 23 17.01 0.77 7.10
C ASP A 23 15.75 0.65 6.24
N TYR A 24 15.90 0.83 4.92
CA TYR A 24 14.81 0.68 3.96
C TYR A 24 14.68 -0.78 3.53
N GLN A 25 13.63 -1.43 4.02
CA GLN A 25 13.34 -2.81 3.66
C GLN A 25 12.35 -2.86 2.51
N SER A 26 12.66 -3.65 1.49
CA SER A 26 11.72 -3.94 0.42
C SER A 26 10.56 -4.77 0.97
N GLN A 27 9.36 -4.33 0.65
CA GLN A 27 8.12 -4.97 1.01
C GLN A 27 7.64 -5.81 -0.17
N SER A 28 7.61 -7.12 0.03
CA SER A 28 7.04 -8.04 -0.95
C SER A 28 5.51 -8.04 -0.87
N PRO A 29 4.81 -8.22 -2.01
CA PRO A 29 3.38 -8.48 -2.00
C PRO A 29 3.04 -9.75 -1.20
N ASP A 30 1.83 -9.79 -0.67
CA ASP A 30 1.29 -10.98 -0.03
C ASP A 30 0.99 -12.10 -1.04
N GLY A 31 0.47 -13.23 -0.56
CA GLY A 31 0.10 -14.37 -1.42
C GLY A 31 -0.98 -14.07 -2.46
N GLN A 32 -1.65 -12.92 -2.39
CA GLN A 32 -2.62 -12.44 -3.38
C GLN A 32 -2.00 -11.42 -4.35
N GLY A 33 -0.70 -11.14 -4.26
CA GLY A 33 -0.04 -10.13 -5.09
C GLY A 33 -0.30 -8.70 -4.62
N ILE A 34 -0.75 -8.50 -3.38
CA ILE A 34 -1.14 -7.19 -2.85
C ILE A 34 -0.07 -6.68 -1.88
N VAL A 35 0.39 -5.46 -2.10
CA VAL A 35 1.23 -4.70 -1.15
C VAL A 35 0.36 -3.71 -0.37
N ARG A 36 0.58 -3.63 0.94
CA ARG A 36 -0.25 -2.84 1.87
C ARG A 36 0.60 -1.82 2.61
N SER A 37 0.19 -0.56 2.61
CA SER A 37 0.89 0.48 3.37
C SER A 37 0.86 0.22 4.86
N GLY A 38 1.99 0.46 5.52
CA GLY A 38 2.06 0.45 6.99
C GLY A 38 1.72 1.81 7.62
N ILE A 39 1.76 2.89 6.83
CA ILE A 39 1.49 4.26 7.29
C ILE A 39 0.03 4.65 7.04
N PHE A 40 -0.47 4.33 5.86
CA PHE A 40 -1.83 4.59 5.41
C PHE A 40 -2.62 3.28 5.45
N ALA A 41 -3.10 2.91 6.64
CA ALA A 41 -3.90 1.69 6.76
C ALA A 41 -5.12 1.77 5.83
N GLY A 42 -5.25 0.78 4.94
CA GLY A 42 -6.26 0.74 3.88
C GLY A 42 -5.75 1.10 2.47
N LEU A 43 -4.53 1.63 2.35
CA LEU A 43 -3.86 1.76 1.05
C LEU A 43 -3.28 0.41 0.62
N TRP A 44 -4.04 -0.32 -0.18
CA TRP A 44 -3.66 -1.61 -0.74
C TRP A 44 -3.53 -1.50 -2.25
N LEU A 45 -2.45 -2.07 -2.79
CA LEU A 45 -2.15 -2.01 -4.22
C LEU A 45 -1.88 -3.43 -4.75
N ALA A 46 -2.62 -3.81 -5.80
CA ALA A 46 -2.36 -5.05 -6.53
C ALA A 46 -1.19 -4.82 -7.51
N VAL A 47 -0.06 -5.49 -7.25
CA VAL A 47 1.18 -5.28 -8.00
C VAL A 47 1.00 -5.67 -9.47
N SER A 48 0.48 -6.86 -9.75
CA SER A 48 0.27 -7.32 -11.13
C SER A 48 -0.70 -6.43 -11.91
N ALA A 49 -1.75 -5.93 -11.26
CA ALA A 49 -2.72 -5.04 -11.89
C ALA A 49 -2.11 -3.66 -12.20
N LEU A 50 -1.32 -3.10 -11.28
CA LEU A 50 -0.56 -1.87 -11.53
C LEU A 50 0.38 -2.01 -12.73
N LEU A 51 1.11 -3.11 -12.79
CA LEU A 51 2.10 -3.37 -13.85
C LEU A 51 1.46 -3.60 -15.22
N THR A 52 0.25 -4.15 -15.25
CA THR A 52 -0.53 -4.38 -16.48
C THR A 52 -1.42 -3.20 -16.87
N GLY A 53 -1.48 -2.15 -16.02
CA GLY A 53 -2.35 -1.00 -16.24
C GLY A 53 -3.84 -1.27 -15.97
N ASP A 54 -4.18 -2.39 -15.32
CA ASP A 54 -5.55 -2.72 -14.92
C ASP A 54 -5.97 -1.91 -13.68
N MET A 55 -6.34 -0.65 -13.94
CA MET A 55 -6.81 0.26 -12.90
C MET A 55 -8.13 -0.20 -12.26
N THR A 56 -8.93 -1.04 -12.93
CA THR A 56 -10.19 -1.56 -12.36
C THR A 56 -9.88 -2.46 -11.18
N THR A 57 -8.95 -3.39 -11.34
CA THR A 57 -8.51 -4.28 -10.27
C THR A 57 -7.76 -3.52 -9.18
N VAL A 58 -6.92 -2.55 -9.55
CA VAL A 58 -6.22 -1.70 -8.55
C VAL A 58 -7.23 -0.97 -7.66
N LEU A 59 -8.24 -0.32 -8.24
CA LEU A 59 -9.25 0.41 -7.49
C LEU A 59 -10.15 -0.53 -6.66
N ALA A 60 -10.46 -1.72 -7.17
CA ALA A 60 -11.22 -2.72 -6.42
C ALA A 60 -10.47 -3.16 -5.15
N VAL A 61 -9.17 -3.44 -5.26
CA VAL A 61 -8.33 -3.80 -4.11
C VAL A 61 -8.16 -2.63 -3.14
N LEU A 62 -7.98 -1.40 -3.65
CA LEU A 62 -7.94 -0.21 -2.82
C LEU A 62 -9.24 -0.02 -2.03
N HIS A 63 -10.41 -0.21 -2.67
CA HIS A 63 -11.69 -0.14 -2.00
C HIS A 63 -11.84 -1.22 -0.91
N GLN A 64 -11.30 -2.42 -1.10
CA GLN A 64 -11.29 -3.43 -0.04
C GLN A 64 -10.49 -2.96 1.17
N GLY A 65 -9.32 -2.34 0.94
CA GLY A 65 -8.51 -1.78 2.01
C GLY A 65 -9.17 -0.60 2.73
N ILE A 66 -9.80 0.32 2.00
CA ILE A 66 -10.50 1.46 2.60
C ILE A 66 -11.70 1.00 3.44
N ASN A 67 -12.40 -0.06 3.00
CA ASN A 67 -13.53 -0.62 3.75
C ASN A 67 -13.09 -1.52 4.92
N SER A 68 -11.79 -1.76 5.09
CA SER A 68 -11.27 -2.67 6.09
C SER A 68 -11.31 -2.06 7.51
N PRO A 69 -11.40 -2.89 8.57
CA PRO A 69 -11.39 -2.42 9.95
C PRO A 69 -10.13 -1.60 10.30
N GLU A 70 -8.99 -1.92 9.68
CA GLU A 70 -7.72 -1.23 9.86
C GLU A 70 -7.80 0.22 9.40
N HIS A 71 -8.43 0.48 8.25
CA HIS A 71 -8.65 1.84 7.77
C HIS A 71 -9.59 2.62 8.71
N GLN A 72 -10.67 2.00 9.17
CA GLN A 72 -11.58 2.63 10.12
C GLN A 72 -10.90 2.99 11.45
N ALA A 73 -9.98 2.14 11.93
CA ALA A 73 -9.17 2.44 13.10
C ALA A 73 -8.19 3.60 12.84
N PHE A 74 -7.58 3.62 11.66
CA PHE A 74 -6.70 4.70 11.22
C PHE A 74 -7.42 6.06 11.14
N VAL A 75 -8.58 6.14 10.49
CA VAL A 75 -9.40 7.36 10.42
C VAL A 75 -9.80 7.85 11.81
N ARG A 76 -10.21 6.94 12.70
CA ARG A 76 -10.49 7.27 14.12
C ARG A 76 -9.27 7.88 14.81
N SER A 77 -8.07 7.32 14.60
CA SER A 77 -6.83 7.86 15.17
C SER A 77 -6.49 9.26 14.64
N LEU A 78 -6.76 9.54 13.36
CA LEU A 78 -6.50 10.85 12.75
C LEU A 78 -7.38 11.94 13.38
N HIS A 79 -8.67 11.65 13.58
CA HIS A 79 -9.60 12.58 14.24
C HIS A 79 -9.22 12.88 15.69
N GLN A 80 -8.60 11.93 16.40
CA GLN A 80 -8.12 12.16 17.77
C GLN A 80 -6.85 13.01 17.81
N ARG A 81 -6.02 12.93 16.77
CA ARG A 81 -4.72 13.61 16.69
C ARG A 81 -4.83 15.04 16.17
N SER A 82 -5.96 15.41 15.57
CA SER A 82 -6.25 16.78 15.11
C SER A 82 -7.00 17.64 16.15
N ARG A 83 -7.13 17.17 17.39
CA ARG A 83 -7.74 17.91 18.52
C ARG A 83 -6.68 18.44 19.47
#